data_AF-A0A2R5G3V8-F1
#
_entry.id   AF-A0A2R5G3V8-F1
#
_cell.length_a   1.000
_cell.length_b   1.000
_cell.length_c   1.000
_cell.angle_alpha   90.00
_cell.angle_beta   90.00
_cell.angle_gamma   90.00
#
_symmetry.space_group_name_H-M   'P 1'
#
loop_
_entity.id
_entity.type
_entity.pdbx_description
1 polymer ?
#
loop_
_entity_poly.entity_id
_entity_poly.type
_entity_poly.pdbx_seq_one_letter_code
_entity_poly.pdbx_strand_id
1 'polypeptide(L)'
;MGKAHKKDKMTYEQKKAAFWEAIMTERQRDVRAGLVNTGMQAQTRNDDGLTSIMLAALNGKVKSLDTLLDYYERRRELRRKGWIDIRDDNGRTALMMAAAAGRTDAVYSLLLKDAKLELKDYDGKTARDHAQARQKTDVLKLFDEWTAESEEEVIEDDDGNVISDGLTARERSKLKKKMLQEQERRGQRKTDDAAKDNGGDDDETDDDGAPGPTPIWPEVAKVVESVETLRPVHEISVVRDEPEPGLPGAIDPALWYLRTVNRLSLRLAPGVLTSIDGSMLSRMRKLQTLILSDNALTSLPEEIGKLRQLKVLEVARNELAALPASLSKCTALEVLDASGNQISDLSPLEGLEALTILKLSQNKLTALELDFDNLTRLHDLVVSHNQIEELPEEIAQLTGLMELMAENNQITEIPPEISQLKKVTVFKLDQNPIKDPRVKRMCAADNSRKELWKYLQKQAGKGGKKKGGKKKGGKKKNDDGDDASEATKPPKPPKGGRAAADDDDDDDDDEGFESDDSFDITMEEL
;
A
#
# COMPACT_ATOMS: atom_id res chain seq x y z
N MET A 1 -4.32 36.69 37.14
CA MET A 1 -4.75 35.32 37.53
C MET A 1 -4.23 34.33 36.51
N GLY A 2 -3.03 33.79 36.70
CA GLY A 2 -2.52 32.68 35.89
C GLY A 2 -2.73 31.37 36.65
N LYS A 3 -3.77 30.61 36.32
CA LYS A 3 -3.90 29.22 36.79
C LYS A 3 -3.23 28.31 35.76
N ALA A 4 -1.92 28.10 35.93
CA ALA A 4 -1.23 26.98 35.32
C ALA A 4 -1.63 25.71 36.10
N HIS A 5 -2.48 24.86 35.52
CA HIS A 5 -2.72 23.52 36.03
C HIS A 5 -1.44 22.67 35.85
N LYS A 6 -0.64 22.55 36.92
CA LYS A 6 0.30 21.43 37.06
C LYS A 6 -0.52 20.15 37.15
N LYS A 7 -0.53 19.34 36.08
CA LYS A 7 -0.95 17.93 36.18
C LYS A 7 0.08 17.21 37.04
N ASP A 8 -0.32 16.77 38.23
CA ASP A 8 0.52 15.93 39.09
C ASP A 8 0.93 14.65 38.33
N LYS A 9 2.24 14.44 38.18
CA LYS A 9 2.78 13.24 37.55
C LYS A 9 2.67 12.09 38.55
N MET A 10 1.80 11.11 38.28
CA MET A 10 1.72 9.85 39.05
C MET A 10 3.08 9.17 39.20
N THR A 11 3.35 8.62 40.38
CA THR A 11 4.55 7.80 40.65
C THR A 11 4.49 6.46 39.92
N TYR A 12 5.63 5.77 39.79
CA TYR A 12 5.68 4.45 39.13
C TYR A 12 4.76 3.42 39.80
N GLU A 13 4.74 3.38 41.14
CA GLU A 13 3.86 2.47 41.90
C GLU A 13 2.37 2.81 41.70
N GLN A 14 2.01 4.09 41.64
CA GLN A 14 0.64 4.51 41.32
C GLN A 14 0.23 4.09 39.91
N LYS A 15 1.15 4.19 38.93
CA LYS A 15 0.91 3.73 37.56
C LYS A 15 0.79 2.21 37.47
N LYS A 16 1.59 1.48 38.24
CA LYS A 16 1.54 0.01 38.33
C LYS A 16 0.20 -0.44 38.93
N ALA A 17 -0.24 0.16 40.03
CA ALA A 17 -1.54 -0.14 40.64
C ALA A 17 -2.71 0.16 39.68
N ALA A 18 -2.69 1.34 39.04
CA ALA A 18 -3.70 1.72 38.05
C ALA A 18 -3.76 0.76 36.85
N PHE A 19 -2.63 0.20 36.43
CA PHE A 19 -2.58 -0.79 35.36
C PHE A 19 -3.28 -2.10 35.72
N TRP A 20 -3.03 -2.64 36.92
CA TRP A 20 -3.71 -3.85 37.39
C TRP A 20 -5.22 -3.65 37.54
N GLU A 21 -5.63 -2.49 38.04
CA GLU A 21 -7.04 -2.11 38.12
C GLU A 21 -7.70 -1.95 36.73
N ALA A 22 -6.98 -1.39 35.76
CA ALA A 22 -7.46 -1.24 34.38
C ALA A 22 -7.74 -2.59 33.71
N ILE A 23 -6.93 -3.61 33.98
CA ILE A 23 -7.15 -4.98 33.49
C ILE A 23 -8.48 -5.52 34.03
N MET A 24 -8.71 -5.36 35.34
CA MET A 24 -9.89 -5.86 36.04
C MET A 24 -11.18 -5.14 35.64
N THR A 25 -11.07 -3.86 35.27
CA THR A 25 -12.19 -3.01 34.84
C THR A 25 -12.40 -2.97 33.32
N GLU A 26 -11.62 -3.74 32.55
CA GLU A 26 -11.64 -3.79 31.07
C GLU A 26 -11.49 -2.43 30.37
N ARG A 27 -10.80 -1.47 30.99
CA ARG A 27 -10.53 -0.15 30.41
C ARG A 27 -9.39 -0.24 29.40
N GLN A 28 -9.71 -0.62 28.17
CA GLN A 28 -8.71 -0.94 27.13
C GLN A 28 -7.73 0.20 26.82
N ARG A 29 -8.19 1.46 26.84
CA ARG A 29 -7.32 2.63 26.66
C ARG A 29 -6.28 2.74 27.78
N ASP A 30 -6.70 2.49 29.03
CA ASP A 30 -5.83 2.55 30.21
C ASP A 30 -4.89 1.34 30.29
N VAL A 31 -5.34 0.15 29.88
CA VAL A 31 -4.49 -1.05 29.74
C VAL A 31 -3.38 -0.79 28.72
N ARG A 32 -3.71 -0.25 27.54
CA ARG A 32 -2.71 0.09 26.50
C ARG A 32 -1.76 1.19 26.96
N ALA A 33 -2.30 2.25 27.56
CA ALA A 33 -1.49 3.34 28.10
C ALA A 33 -0.56 2.84 29.23
N GLY A 34 -1.06 1.96 30.09
CA GLY A 34 -0.27 1.30 31.13
C GLY A 34 0.90 0.53 30.54
N LEU A 35 0.66 -0.37 29.58
CA LEU A 35 1.72 -1.16 28.93
C LEU A 35 2.83 -0.31 28.30
N VAL A 36 2.47 0.78 27.62
CA VAL A 36 3.43 1.70 26.99
C VAL A 36 4.19 2.52 28.04
N ASN A 37 3.52 3.02 29.07
CA ASN A 37 4.10 3.93 30.05
C ASN A 37 4.89 3.23 31.15
N THR A 38 4.57 1.98 31.48
CA THR A 38 5.27 1.21 32.53
C THR A 38 6.34 0.28 31.96
N GLY A 39 6.28 -0.04 30.66
CA GLY A 39 7.22 -0.96 30.02
C GLY A 39 7.11 -2.40 30.52
N MET A 40 5.98 -2.78 31.13
CA MET A 40 5.81 -4.07 31.79
C MET A 40 6.04 -5.25 30.85
N GLN A 41 6.84 -6.21 31.33
CA GLN A 41 7.15 -7.46 30.62
C GLN A 41 6.07 -8.51 30.91
N ALA A 42 5.96 -9.53 30.06
CA ALA A 42 4.98 -10.61 30.24
C ALA A 42 5.18 -11.38 31.56
N GLN A 43 6.43 -11.41 32.08
CA GLN A 43 6.76 -12.07 33.35
C GLN A 43 6.50 -11.19 34.59
N THR A 44 6.14 -9.92 34.43
CA THR A 44 5.93 -9.04 35.58
C THR A 44 4.71 -9.51 36.39
N ARG A 45 4.89 -9.64 37.71
CA ARG A 45 3.87 -10.12 38.64
C ARG A 45 3.28 -8.99 39.49
N ASN A 46 2.01 -9.14 39.86
CA ASN A 46 1.36 -8.32 40.88
C ASN A 46 1.72 -8.84 42.29
N ASP A 47 1.13 -8.22 43.31
CA ASP A 47 1.40 -8.58 44.71
C ASP A 47 0.87 -9.98 45.08
N ASP A 48 -0.06 -10.52 44.30
CA ASP A 48 -0.56 -11.91 44.41
C ASP A 48 0.28 -12.93 43.62
N GLY A 49 1.41 -12.51 43.05
CA GLY A 49 2.28 -13.37 42.26
C GLY A 49 1.76 -13.71 40.86
N LEU A 50 0.68 -13.05 40.39
CA LEU A 50 0.06 -13.30 39.09
C LEU A 50 0.60 -12.36 38.02
N THR A 51 0.78 -12.88 36.79
CA THR A 51 1.04 -12.04 35.62
C THR A 51 -0.23 -11.34 35.13
N SER A 52 -0.06 -10.32 34.28
CA SER A 52 -1.19 -9.61 33.64
C SER A 52 -2.10 -10.55 32.85
N ILE A 53 -1.52 -11.53 32.15
CA ILE A 53 -2.25 -12.56 31.38
C ILE A 53 -3.01 -13.50 32.34
N MET A 54 -2.36 -13.98 33.41
CA MET A 54 -3.00 -14.85 34.41
C MET A 54 -4.17 -14.16 35.10
N LEU A 55 -3.99 -12.90 35.51
CA LEU A 55 -5.02 -12.12 36.18
C LEU A 55 -6.25 -11.93 35.27
N ALA A 56 -6.03 -11.56 34.01
CA ALA A 56 -7.09 -11.38 33.03
C ALA A 56 -7.82 -12.70 32.71
N ALA A 57 -7.06 -13.79 32.52
CA ALA A 57 -7.58 -15.11 32.20
C ALA A 57 -8.40 -15.71 33.35
N LEU A 58 -7.91 -15.64 34.59
CA LEU A 58 -8.61 -16.12 35.78
C LEU A 58 -9.96 -15.41 35.97
N ASN A 59 -9.98 -14.09 35.74
CA ASN A 59 -11.16 -13.25 35.96
C ASN A 59 -12.09 -13.15 34.74
N GLY A 60 -11.77 -13.83 33.63
CA GLY A 60 -12.59 -13.80 32.41
C GLY A 60 -12.65 -12.42 31.75
N LYS A 61 -11.59 -11.61 31.89
CA LYS A 61 -11.49 -10.26 31.32
C LYS A 61 -10.99 -10.34 29.88
N VAL A 62 -11.82 -10.90 28.99
CA VAL A 62 -11.45 -11.30 27.63
C VAL A 62 -10.92 -10.12 26.81
N LYS A 63 -11.52 -8.92 26.94
CA LYS A 63 -11.07 -7.75 26.17
C LYS A 63 -9.66 -7.30 26.58
N SER A 64 -9.41 -7.30 27.88
CA SER A 64 -8.07 -7.00 28.44
C SER A 64 -7.08 -8.09 28.07
N LEU A 65 -7.50 -9.36 28.15
CA LEU A 65 -6.69 -10.53 27.80
C LEU A 65 -6.25 -10.47 26.34
N ASP A 66 -7.17 -10.26 25.40
CA ASP A 66 -6.87 -10.16 23.96
C ASP A 66 -5.92 -8.99 23.67
N THR A 67 -6.14 -7.82 24.30
CA THR A 67 -5.23 -6.67 24.19
C THR A 67 -3.82 -7.00 24.71
N LEU A 68 -3.71 -7.72 25.82
CA LEU A 68 -2.41 -8.14 26.38
C LEU A 68 -1.71 -9.14 25.47
N LEU A 69 -2.42 -10.18 25.00
CA LEU A 69 -1.89 -11.21 24.11
C LEU A 69 -1.38 -10.60 22.80
N ASP A 70 -2.16 -9.70 22.17
CA ASP A 70 -1.76 -9.00 20.95
C ASP A 70 -0.57 -8.07 21.18
N TYR A 71 -0.52 -7.38 22.33
CA TYR A 71 0.58 -6.49 22.65
C TYR A 71 1.91 -7.25 22.81
N TYR A 72 1.90 -8.36 23.54
CA TYR A 72 3.10 -9.15 23.77
C TYR A 72 3.57 -9.92 22.53
N GLU A 73 2.64 -10.40 21.69
CA GLU A 73 2.97 -11.07 20.42
C GLU A 73 3.70 -10.14 19.42
N ARG A 74 3.32 -8.86 19.36
CA ARG A 74 3.91 -7.87 18.45
C ARG A 74 5.34 -7.44 18.82
N ARG A 75 5.77 -7.67 20.06
CA ARG A 75 7.14 -7.35 20.49
C ARG A 75 8.12 -8.43 20.03
N ARG A 76 8.96 -8.08 19.05
CA ARG A 76 9.99 -8.93 18.40
C ARG A 76 10.87 -9.71 19.39
N GLU A 77 11.11 -9.17 20.59
CA GLU A 77 11.93 -9.77 21.66
C GLU A 77 11.29 -11.01 22.32
N LEU A 78 9.96 -11.16 22.27
CA LEU A 78 9.20 -12.27 22.88
C LEU A 78 8.90 -13.42 21.91
N ARG A 79 9.41 -13.36 20.67
CA ARG A 79 9.35 -14.49 19.70
C ARG A 79 10.16 -15.72 20.15
N ARG A 80 10.91 -15.64 21.26
CA ARG A 80 11.43 -16.82 21.94
C ARG A 80 10.28 -17.54 22.67
N LYS A 81 10.01 -18.78 22.25
CA LYS A 81 8.97 -19.71 22.73
C LYS A 81 8.75 -19.63 24.25
N GLY A 82 7.49 -19.44 24.69
CA GLY A 82 7.07 -19.70 26.08
C GLY A 82 6.49 -18.53 26.89
N TRP A 83 6.27 -17.36 26.31
CA TRP A 83 5.73 -16.19 27.03
C TRP A 83 4.26 -16.34 27.46
N ILE A 84 3.48 -17.16 26.75
CA ILE A 84 2.07 -17.44 27.09
C ILE A 84 1.95 -18.50 28.19
N ASP A 85 2.94 -19.40 28.28
CA ASP A 85 2.97 -20.55 29.19
C ASP A 85 3.74 -20.25 30.49
N ILE A 86 3.85 -18.97 30.88
CA ILE A 86 4.44 -18.59 32.15
C ILE A 86 3.66 -19.27 33.28
N ARG A 87 4.39 -19.78 34.27
CA ARG A 87 3.85 -20.53 35.41
C ARG A 87 3.79 -19.65 36.64
N ASP A 88 2.70 -19.73 37.41
CA ASP A 88 2.61 -19.15 38.74
C ASP A 88 3.45 -19.95 39.75
N ASP A 89 3.40 -19.58 41.03
CA ASP A 89 4.19 -20.23 42.08
C ASP A 89 3.76 -21.69 42.36
N ASN A 90 2.60 -22.11 41.85
CA ASN A 90 2.09 -23.48 41.91
C ASN A 90 2.31 -24.23 40.59
N GLY A 91 3.04 -23.64 39.65
CA GLY A 91 3.31 -24.25 38.34
C GLY A 91 2.17 -24.10 37.34
N ARG A 92 1.11 -23.34 37.67
CA ARG A 92 -0.08 -23.21 36.84
C ARG A 92 0.09 -22.15 35.75
N THR A 93 -0.36 -22.45 34.54
CA THR A 93 -0.39 -21.49 33.43
C THR A 93 -1.70 -20.71 33.42
N ALA A 94 -1.74 -19.60 32.66
CA ALA A 94 -2.98 -18.84 32.46
C ALA A 94 -4.12 -19.72 31.89
N LEU A 95 -3.80 -20.71 31.05
CA LEU A 95 -4.76 -21.66 30.49
C LEU A 95 -5.36 -22.56 31.58
N MET A 96 -4.53 -23.10 32.49
CA MET A 96 -5.01 -23.88 33.63
C MET A 96 -5.91 -23.05 34.53
N MET A 97 -5.53 -21.80 34.79
CA MET A 97 -6.34 -20.90 35.63
C MET A 97 -7.70 -20.57 35.00
N ALA A 98 -7.73 -20.27 33.70
CA ALA A 98 -8.97 -20.01 32.97
C ALA A 98 -9.86 -21.26 32.92
N ALA A 99 -9.28 -22.44 32.65
CA ALA A 99 -9.99 -23.70 32.59
C ALA A 99 -10.58 -24.07 33.96
N ALA A 100 -9.80 -23.94 35.03
CA ALA A 100 -10.25 -24.18 36.39
C ALA A 100 -11.34 -23.19 36.84
N ALA A 101 -11.35 -21.96 36.31
CA ALA A 101 -12.36 -20.94 36.59
C ALA A 101 -13.60 -21.06 35.70
N GLY A 102 -13.59 -21.92 34.66
CA GLY A 102 -14.69 -22.06 33.71
C GLY A 102 -14.83 -20.87 32.76
N ARG A 103 -13.72 -20.21 32.40
CA ARG A 103 -13.73 -19.04 31.50
C ARG A 103 -13.54 -19.48 30.05
N THR A 104 -14.59 -19.99 29.41
CA THR A 104 -14.55 -20.58 28.06
C THR A 104 -13.94 -19.64 27.01
N ASP A 105 -14.36 -18.38 26.97
CA ASP A 105 -13.82 -17.38 26.02
C ASP A 105 -12.34 -17.07 26.25
N ALA A 106 -11.90 -17.04 27.51
CA ALA A 106 -10.49 -16.84 27.86
C ALA A 106 -9.64 -18.06 27.50
N VAL A 107 -10.17 -19.27 27.70
CA VAL A 107 -9.56 -20.52 27.23
C VAL A 107 -9.39 -20.48 25.71
N TYR A 108 -10.44 -20.12 24.98
CA TYR A 108 -10.39 -19.99 23.52
C TYR A 108 -9.33 -18.97 23.06
N SER A 109 -9.28 -17.77 23.65
CA SER A 109 -8.27 -16.76 23.36
C SER A 109 -6.83 -17.24 23.58
N LEU A 110 -6.59 -18.01 24.64
CA LEU A 110 -5.27 -18.55 24.97
C LEU A 110 -4.86 -19.66 23.99
N LEU A 111 -5.77 -20.58 23.65
CA LEU A 111 -5.51 -21.65 22.68
C LEU A 111 -5.20 -21.10 21.28
N LEU A 112 -5.88 -20.03 20.87
CA LEU A 112 -5.61 -19.33 19.61
C LEU A 112 -4.17 -18.81 19.50
N LYS A 113 -3.57 -18.43 20.64
CA LYS A 113 -2.18 -17.95 20.74
C LYS A 113 -1.21 -19.08 21.11
N ASP A 114 -1.58 -20.31 20.81
CA ASP A 114 -0.77 -21.52 20.97
C ASP A 114 -0.38 -21.86 22.41
N ALA A 115 -1.23 -21.54 23.40
CA ALA A 115 -1.07 -22.03 24.76
C ALA A 115 -1.09 -23.56 24.80
N LYS A 116 -0.16 -24.17 25.54
CA LYS A 116 0.03 -25.62 25.54
C LYS A 116 -0.94 -26.34 26.47
N LEU A 117 -1.69 -27.29 25.92
CA LEU A 117 -2.64 -28.16 26.65
C LEU A 117 -1.92 -29.17 27.56
N GLU A 118 -0.78 -29.71 27.09
CA GLU A 118 -0.06 -30.80 27.74
C GLU A 118 0.78 -30.39 28.95
N LEU A 119 0.88 -29.09 29.24
CA LEU A 119 1.62 -28.65 30.41
C LEU A 119 0.91 -29.13 31.67
N LYS A 120 1.70 -29.54 32.65
CA LYS A 120 1.25 -29.94 33.98
C LYS A 120 1.74 -28.96 35.03
N ASP A 121 0.90 -28.65 36.01
CA ASP A 121 1.30 -27.92 37.21
C ASP A 121 2.17 -28.79 38.13
N TYR A 122 2.55 -28.28 39.31
CA TYR A 122 3.37 -29.05 40.26
C TYR A 122 2.62 -30.22 40.90
N ASP A 123 1.29 -30.23 40.85
CA ASP A 123 0.43 -31.35 41.27
C ASP A 123 0.26 -32.39 40.14
N GLY A 124 0.87 -32.17 38.97
CA GLY A 124 0.80 -33.05 37.82
C GLY A 124 -0.49 -32.90 36.99
N LYS A 125 -1.30 -31.86 37.23
CA LYS A 125 -2.60 -31.64 36.57
C LYS A 125 -2.46 -30.72 35.36
N THR A 126 -3.14 -31.11 34.28
CA THR A 126 -3.29 -30.31 33.05
C THR A 126 -4.47 -29.33 33.16
N ALA A 127 -4.60 -28.42 32.18
CA ALA A 127 -5.75 -27.53 32.11
C ALA A 127 -7.08 -28.31 32.00
N ARG A 128 -7.07 -29.45 31.29
CA ARG A 128 -8.22 -30.35 31.17
C ARG A 128 -8.56 -31.01 32.51
N ASP A 129 -7.57 -31.48 33.26
CA ASP A 129 -7.78 -32.07 34.59
C ASP A 129 -8.42 -31.07 35.56
N HIS A 130 -7.99 -29.81 35.51
CA HIS A 130 -8.59 -28.73 36.31
C HIS A 130 -10.03 -28.42 35.92
N ALA A 131 -10.35 -28.42 34.63
CA ALA A 131 -11.73 -28.26 34.13
C ALA A 131 -12.61 -29.46 34.56
N GLN A 132 -12.09 -30.68 34.47
CA GLN A 132 -12.80 -31.91 34.84
C GLN A 132 -13.06 -31.99 36.34
N ALA A 133 -12.05 -31.71 37.18
CA ALA A 133 -12.19 -31.72 38.63
C ALA A 133 -13.23 -30.72 39.14
N ARG A 134 -13.49 -29.65 38.39
CA ARG A 134 -14.46 -28.59 38.71
C ARG A 134 -15.72 -28.61 37.85
N GLN A 135 -15.91 -29.70 37.09
CA GLN A 135 -17.09 -29.94 36.24
C GLN A 135 -17.41 -28.79 35.28
N LYS A 136 -16.38 -28.23 34.62
CA LYS A 136 -16.53 -27.15 33.64
C LYS A 136 -16.84 -27.73 32.26
N THR A 137 -18.09 -28.11 32.04
CA THR A 137 -18.57 -28.79 30.82
C THR A 137 -18.25 -28.05 29.53
N ASP A 138 -18.46 -26.74 29.50
CA ASP A 138 -18.26 -25.93 28.28
C ASP A 138 -16.78 -25.85 27.89
N VAL A 139 -15.89 -25.80 28.88
CA VAL A 139 -14.44 -25.82 28.68
C VAL A 139 -13.97 -27.19 28.21
N LEU A 140 -14.54 -28.28 28.76
CA LEU A 140 -14.22 -29.64 28.33
C LEU A 140 -14.68 -29.89 26.89
N LYS A 141 -15.91 -29.46 26.56
CA LYS A 141 -16.43 -29.52 25.19
C LYS A 141 -15.54 -28.74 24.22
N LEU A 142 -15.12 -27.54 24.62
CA LEU A 142 -14.18 -26.74 23.84
C LEU A 142 -12.84 -27.47 23.65
N PHE A 143 -12.31 -28.14 24.68
CA PHE A 143 -11.08 -28.92 24.51
C PHE A 143 -11.27 -30.13 23.59
N ASP A 144 -12.41 -30.82 23.67
CA ASP A 144 -12.74 -31.93 22.76
C ASP A 144 -12.81 -31.46 21.31
N GLU A 145 -13.57 -30.39 21.06
CA GLU A 145 -13.67 -29.73 19.75
C GLU A 145 -12.28 -29.30 19.25
N TRP A 146 -11.49 -28.64 20.09
CA TRP A 146 -10.16 -28.14 19.73
C TRP A 146 -9.14 -29.26 19.43
N THR A 147 -9.28 -30.43 20.06
CA THR A 147 -8.44 -31.60 19.77
C THR A 147 -8.91 -32.37 18.54
N ALA A 148 -10.22 -32.42 18.28
CA ALA A 148 -10.79 -33.04 17.08
C ALA A 148 -10.46 -32.24 15.80
N GLU A 149 -10.43 -30.91 15.89
CA GLU A 149 -10.07 -29.97 14.81
C GLU A 149 -8.59 -30.01 14.34
N SER A 150 -7.80 -30.95 14.87
CA SER A 150 -6.40 -31.17 14.47
C SER A 150 -6.22 -32.21 13.37
N GLU A 151 -7.28 -32.89 12.95
CA GLU A 151 -7.30 -33.74 11.76
C GLU A 151 -7.72 -32.90 10.52
N GLU A 152 -7.05 -33.13 9.38
CA GLU A 152 -7.38 -32.47 8.11
C GLU A 152 -8.83 -32.78 7.74
N GLU A 153 -9.67 -31.75 7.66
CA GLU A 153 -11.02 -31.90 7.14
C GLU A 153 -10.93 -32.06 5.63
N VAL A 154 -11.19 -33.28 5.14
CA VAL A 154 -11.24 -33.61 3.72
C VAL A 154 -12.53 -32.99 3.17
N ILE A 155 -12.39 -31.88 2.43
CA ILE A 155 -13.52 -31.27 1.71
C ILE A 155 -13.56 -31.92 0.32
N GLU A 156 -14.64 -32.62 0.01
CA GLU A 156 -14.94 -33.15 -1.31
C GLU A 156 -15.82 -32.14 -2.08
N ASP A 157 -15.53 -31.91 -3.36
CA ASP A 157 -16.42 -31.18 -4.25
C ASP A 157 -17.61 -32.04 -4.73
N ASP A 158 -18.57 -31.44 -5.43
CA ASP A 158 -19.78 -32.11 -5.93
C ASP A 158 -19.48 -33.27 -6.91
N ASP A 159 -18.24 -33.35 -7.42
CA ASP A 159 -17.74 -34.43 -8.29
C ASP A 159 -16.96 -35.51 -7.51
N GLY A 160 -16.84 -35.39 -6.18
CA GLY A 160 -16.14 -36.33 -5.31
C GLY A 160 -14.61 -36.18 -5.30
N ASN A 161 -14.07 -35.06 -5.79
CA ASN A 161 -12.65 -34.75 -5.72
C ASN A 161 -12.31 -34.01 -4.41
N VAL A 162 -11.23 -34.44 -3.77
CA VAL A 162 -10.71 -33.82 -2.55
C VAL A 162 -10.06 -32.47 -2.88
N ILE A 163 -10.68 -31.37 -2.46
CA ILE A 163 -10.11 -30.02 -2.51
C ILE A 163 -9.65 -29.63 -1.10
N SER A 164 -8.41 -29.97 -0.76
CA SER A 164 -7.77 -29.51 0.47
C SER A 164 -7.06 -28.19 0.21
N ASP A 165 -7.48 -27.11 0.87
CA ASP A 165 -6.74 -25.83 0.92
C ASP A 165 -5.54 -25.87 1.89
N GLY A 166 -5.24 -27.05 2.45
CA GLY A 166 -4.08 -27.32 3.31
C GLY A 166 -4.13 -26.62 4.67
N LEU A 167 -5.26 -26.00 5.03
CA LEU A 167 -5.42 -25.29 6.31
C LEU A 167 -6.15 -26.19 7.31
N THR A 168 -5.50 -26.45 8.44
CA THR A 168 -6.14 -27.10 9.58
C THR A 168 -7.31 -26.23 10.08
N ALA A 169 -8.35 -26.84 10.66
CA ALA A 169 -9.47 -26.09 11.24
C ALA A 169 -9.01 -25.07 12.30
N ARG A 170 -7.91 -25.38 13.01
CA ARG A 170 -7.19 -24.44 13.88
C ARG A 170 -6.69 -23.18 13.15
N GLU A 171 -6.11 -23.33 11.96
CA GLU A 171 -5.66 -22.21 11.14
C GLU A 171 -6.83 -21.40 10.59
N ARG A 172 -7.95 -22.05 10.24
CA ARG A 172 -9.20 -21.37 9.87
C ARG A 172 -9.78 -20.56 11.02
N SER A 173 -9.79 -21.11 12.24
CA SER A 173 -10.26 -20.42 13.45
C SER A 173 -9.37 -19.22 13.83
N LYS A 174 -8.04 -19.34 13.66
CA LYS A 174 -7.09 -18.21 13.75
C LYS A 174 -7.41 -17.12 12.73
N LEU A 175 -7.69 -17.51 11.49
CA LEU A 175 -7.99 -16.57 10.41
C LEU A 175 -9.33 -15.84 10.65
N LYS A 176 -10.37 -16.58 11.03
CA LYS A 176 -11.71 -16.05 11.34
C LYS A 176 -11.68 -15.04 12.49
N LYS A 177 -10.94 -15.34 13.57
CA LYS A 177 -10.81 -14.41 14.69
C LYS A 177 -9.92 -13.20 14.36
N LYS A 178 -8.88 -13.36 13.54
CA LYS A 178 -8.09 -12.22 13.03
C LYS A 178 -8.98 -11.27 12.20
N MET A 179 -9.88 -11.82 11.38
CA MET A 179 -10.86 -11.02 10.62
C MET A 179 -11.86 -10.31 11.54
N LEU A 180 -12.36 -10.99 12.57
CA LEU A 180 -13.29 -10.40 13.54
C LEU A 180 -12.62 -9.28 14.37
N GLN A 181 -11.39 -9.49 14.83
CA GLN A 181 -10.61 -8.47 15.54
C GLN A 181 -10.24 -7.28 14.64
N GLU A 182 -9.97 -7.50 13.35
CA GLU A 182 -9.77 -6.43 12.35
C GLU A 182 -11.06 -5.60 12.19
N GLN A 183 -12.23 -6.24 12.16
CA GLN A 183 -13.53 -5.57 12.12
C GLN A 183 -13.80 -4.77 13.41
N GLU A 184 -13.51 -5.32 14.59
CA GLU A 184 -13.68 -4.62 15.86
C GLU A 184 -12.71 -3.43 16.01
N ARG A 185 -11.46 -3.56 15.54
CA ARG A 185 -10.50 -2.44 15.49
C ARG A 185 -10.97 -1.33 14.55
N ARG A 186 -11.61 -1.68 13.43
CA ARG A 186 -12.25 -0.71 12.53
C ARG A 186 -13.47 -0.04 13.18
N GLY A 187 -14.22 -0.77 14.01
CA GLY A 187 -15.31 -0.22 14.82
C GLY A 187 -14.83 0.77 15.90
N GLN A 188 -13.72 0.47 16.58
CA GLN A 188 -13.16 1.35 17.62
C GLN A 188 -12.44 2.59 17.06
N ARG A 189 -11.79 2.50 15.88
CA ARG A 189 -11.21 3.68 15.20
C ARG A 189 -12.27 4.72 14.85
N LYS A 190 -13.47 4.30 14.44
CA LYS A 190 -14.61 5.21 14.22
C LYS A 190 -15.00 6.04 15.45
N THR A 191 -14.76 5.53 16.67
CA THR A 191 -15.07 6.27 17.92
C THR A 191 -13.93 7.17 18.42
N ASP A 192 -12.69 6.92 17.96
CA ASP A 192 -11.52 7.73 18.32
C ASP A 192 -11.27 8.86 17.30
N ASP A 193 -11.62 8.64 16.03
CA ASP A 193 -11.47 9.64 14.95
C ASP A 193 -12.57 10.71 14.99
N ALA A 194 -13.72 10.43 15.62
CA ALA A 194 -14.80 11.41 15.85
C ALA A 194 -14.43 12.54 16.85
N ALA A 195 -13.28 12.45 17.52
CA ALA A 195 -12.82 13.47 18.47
C ALA A 195 -11.73 14.39 17.90
N LYS A 196 -11.34 14.23 16.62
CA LYS A 196 -10.22 14.99 16.02
C LYS A 196 -10.40 15.45 14.58
N ASP A 197 -11.61 15.50 14.05
CA ASP A 197 -11.85 16.13 12.75
C ASP A 197 -12.73 17.37 12.91
N ASN A 198 -12.07 18.50 13.15
CA ASN A 198 -12.61 19.82 12.88
C ASN A 198 -12.14 20.20 11.48
N GLY A 199 -12.92 19.81 10.48
CA GLY A 199 -12.75 20.18 9.08
C GLY A 199 -14.02 19.80 8.36
N GLY A 200 -14.89 20.79 8.13
CA GLY A 200 -16.17 20.56 7.47
C GLY A 200 -15.99 19.95 6.08
N ASP A 201 -16.91 19.06 5.71
CA ASP A 201 -17.64 19.11 4.45
C ASP A 201 -18.70 17.99 4.44
N ASP A 202 -19.94 18.43 4.20
CA ASP A 202 -21.11 17.70 3.69
C ASP A 202 -21.56 16.43 4.43
N ASP A 203 -22.23 16.66 5.55
CA ASP A 203 -23.21 15.75 6.14
C ASP A 203 -24.46 15.69 5.23
N GLU A 204 -24.33 15.06 4.05
CA GLU A 204 -25.48 14.51 3.34
C GLU A 204 -26.00 13.37 4.21
N THR A 205 -27.13 13.63 4.88
CA THR A 205 -27.88 12.68 5.70
C THR A 205 -27.85 11.30 5.05
N ASP A 206 -27.13 10.37 5.68
CA ASP A 206 -27.12 8.97 5.27
C ASP A 206 -28.58 8.49 5.34
N ASP A 207 -29.20 8.31 4.16
CA ASP A 207 -30.51 7.65 4.00
C ASP A 207 -30.32 6.17 4.39
N ASP A 208 -30.42 5.94 5.70
CA ASP A 208 -30.14 4.68 6.39
C ASP A 208 -31.41 3.84 6.63
N GLY A 209 -32.52 4.17 5.96
CA GLY A 209 -33.83 3.54 6.22
C GLY A 209 -34.43 2.71 5.09
N ALA A 210 -34.04 2.92 3.83
CA ALA A 210 -34.67 2.23 2.71
C ALA A 210 -34.00 0.87 2.45
N PRO A 211 -34.75 -0.27 2.46
CA PRO A 211 -34.22 -1.52 1.95
C PRO A 211 -33.81 -1.31 0.49
N GLY A 212 -32.58 -1.73 0.15
CA GLY A 212 -32.09 -1.65 -1.22
C GLY A 212 -32.99 -2.43 -2.19
N PRO A 213 -32.92 -2.14 -3.50
CA PRO A 213 -33.64 -2.90 -4.51
C PRO A 213 -33.28 -4.39 -4.41
N THR A 214 -34.22 -5.26 -4.78
CA THR A 214 -33.99 -6.71 -4.76
C THR A 214 -32.88 -7.09 -5.75
N PRO A 215 -31.87 -7.87 -5.34
CA PRO A 215 -30.79 -8.28 -6.22
C PRO A 215 -31.32 -9.15 -7.34
N ILE A 216 -30.84 -8.87 -8.55
CA ILE A 216 -31.19 -9.59 -9.78
C ILE A 216 -30.05 -10.55 -10.13
N TRP A 217 -28.80 -10.13 -9.91
CA TRP A 217 -27.61 -10.90 -10.22
C TRP A 217 -27.28 -11.90 -9.10
N PRO A 218 -26.93 -13.15 -9.42
CA PRO A 218 -26.62 -14.16 -8.41
C PRO A 218 -25.39 -13.79 -7.57
N GLU A 219 -24.41 -13.07 -8.13
CA GLU A 219 -23.24 -12.59 -7.40
C GLU A 219 -23.63 -11.57 -6.34
N VAL A 220 -24.52 -10.65 -6.69
CA VAL A 220 -25.05 -9.62 -5.78
C VAL A 220 -25.92 -10.27 -4.71
N ALA A 221 -26.78 -11.22 -5.08
CA ALA A 221 -27.61 -11.97 -4.15
C ALA A 221 -26.77 -12.76 -3.12
N LYS A 222 -25.70 -13.44 -3.58
CA LYS A 222 -24.74 -14.12 -2.70
C LYS A 222 -24.13 -13.16 -1.68
N VAL A 223 -23.75 -11.94 -2.09
CA VAL A 223 -23.22 -10.95 -1.14
C VAL A 223 -24.27 -10.51 -0.14
N VAL A 224 -25.51 -10.25 -0.57
CA VAL A 224 -26.62 -9.90 0.34
C VAL A 224 -26.87 -11.01 1.37
N GLU A 225 -26.95 -12.27 0.94
CA GLU A 225 -27.10 -13.43 1.83
C GLU A 225 -25.88 -13.63 2.75
N SER A 226 -24.68 -13.33 2.25
CA SER A 226 -23.43 -13.40 3.02
C SER A 226 -23.38 -12.38 4.18
N VAL A 227 -23.98 -11.20 3.96
CA VAL A 227 -24.15 -10.16 4.98
C VAL A 227 -25.10 -10.65 6.07
N GLU A 228 -26.16 -11.38 5.72
CA GLU A 228 -27.10 -11.99 6.68
C GLU A 228 -26.46 -13.12 7.49
N THR A 229 -25.54 -13.89 6.88
CA THR A 229 -24.85 -15.04 7.47
C THR A 229 -23.49 -14.74 8.12
N LEU A 230 -23.14 -13.46 8.31
CA LEU A 230 -21.90 -12.99 8.94
C LEU A 230 -20.59 -13.47 8.26
N ARG A 231 -20.64 -13.84 6.97
CA ARG A 231 -19.46 -14.13 6.14
C ARG A 231 -19.29 -13.01 5.10
N PRO A 232 -18.68 -11.87 5.44
CA PRO A 232 -18.65 -10.73 4.53
C PRO A 232 -17.85 -11.05 3.26
N VAL A 233 -18.55 -11.17 2.14
CA VAL A 233 -17.94 -11.11 0.81
C VAL A 233 -17.56 -9.66 0.54
N HIS A 234 -16.27 -9.42 0.34
CA HIS A 234 -15.74 -8.07 0.11
C HIS A 234 -15.41 -7.83 -1.38
N GLU A 235 -15.43 -8.87 -2.19
CA GLU A 235 -15.11 -8.81 -3.61
C GLU A 235 -16.29 -9.26 -4.46
N ILE A 236 -16.58 -8.48 -5.49
CA ILE A 236 -17.52 -8.84 -6.55
C ILE A 236 -16.76 -8.73 -7.86
N SER A 237 -16.70 -9.83 -8.58
CA SER A 237 -16.23 -9.87 -9.96
C SER A 237 -17.34 -10.44 -10.83
N VAL A 238 -17.70 -9.68 -11.85
CA VAL A 238 -18.74 -10.03 -12.82
C VAL A 238 -18.14 -9.92 -14.21
N VAL A 239 -18.21 -11.00 -14.96
CA VAL A 239 -17.81 -11.05 -16.37
C VAL A 239 -19.00 -11.60 -17.15
N ARG A 240 -19.57 -10.80 -18.04
CA ARG A 240 -20.70 -11.16 -18.92
C ARG A 240 -20.43 -10.62 -20.32
N ASP A 241 -19.73 -11.39 -21.14
CA ASP A 241 -19.36 -10.95 -22.50
C ASP A 241 -20.54 -11.02 -23.49
N GLU A 242 -21.56 -11.83 -23.18
CA GLU A 242 -22.80 -11.97 -23.94
C GLU A 242 -24.02 -11.61 -23.08
N PRO A 243 -25.12 -11.10 -23.68
CA PRO A 243 -26.37 -10.86 -22.96
C PRO A 243 -26.97 -12.20 -22.48
N GLU A 244 -26.92 -12.45 -21.17
CA GLU A 244 -27.49 -13.66 -20.58
C GLU A 244 -29.01 -13.70 -20.75
N PRO A 245 -29.59 -14.83 -21.22
CA PRO A 245 -31.05 -14.97 -21.37
C PRO A 245 -31.75 -14.82 -20.02
N GLY A 246 -32.61 -13.80 -19.89
CA GLY A 246 -33.46 -13.60 -18.71
C GLY A 246 -32.92 -12.61 -17.67
N LEU A 247 -31.68 -12.12 -17.82
CA LEU A 247 -31.20 -10.96 -17.06
C LEU A 247 -31.42 -9.67 -17.85
N PRO A 248 -31.86 -8.58 -17.21
CA PRO A 248 -31.90 -7.28 -17.87
C PRO A 248 -30.48 -6.90 -18.28
N GLY A 249 -30.32 -6.36 -19.49
CA GLY A 249 -29.04 -5.83 -19.99
C GLY A 249 -28.56 -4.56 -19.28
N ALA A 250 -29.05 -4.28 -18.07
CA ALA A 250 -28.68 -3.15 -17.24
C ALA A 250 -27.94 -3.66 -16.00
N ILE A 251 -27.10 -2.80 -15.41
CA ILE A 251 -26.39 -3.10 -14.16
C ILE A 251 -27.41 -3.35 -13.05
N ASP A 252 -27.21 -4.39 -12.24
CA ASP A 252 -28.05 -4.65 -11.07
C ASP A 252 -28.01 -3.45 -10.10
N PRO A 253 -29.13 -2.74 -9.88
CA PRO A 253 -29.16 -1.58 -8.99
C PRO A 253 -28.78 -1.92 -7.55
N ALA A 254 -29.00 -3.18 -7.11
CA ALA A 254 -28.68 -3.62 -5.77
C ALA A 254 -27.17 -3.67 -5.49
N LEU A 255 -26.35 -3.80 -6.55
CA LEU A 255 -24.88 -3.77 -6.46
C LEU A 255 -24.38 -2.54 -5.70
N TRP A 256 -24.96 -1.38 -6.01
CA TRP A 256 -24.52 -0.09 -5.46
C TRP A 256 -24.92 0.11 -3.99
N TYR A 257 -25.80 -0.73 -3.45
CA TYR A 257 -26.20 -0.70 -2.05
C TYR A 257 -25.26 -1.55 -1.16
N LEU A 258 -24.32 -2.28 -1.75
CA LEU A 258 -23.39 -3.14 -1.03
C LEU A 258 -22.22 -2.36 -0.42
N ARG A 259 -22.48 -1.69 0.71
CA ARG A 259 -21.52 -0.82 1.42
C ARG A 259 -20.30 -1.57 2.02
N THR A 260 -20.27 -2.90 1.98
CA THR A 260 -19.18 -3.74 2.52
C THR A 260 -18.11 -4.09 1.50
N VAL A 261 -18.42 -3.97 0.20
CA VAL A 261 -17.53 -4.35 -0.90
C VAL A 261 -16.32 -3.42 -0.94
N ASN A 262 -15.12 -3.99 -0.99
CA ASN A 262 -13.87 -3.26 -1.17
C ASN A 262 -13.26 -3.45 -2.57
N ARG A 263 -13.65 -4.50 -3.29
CA ARG A 263 -13.17 -4.79 -4.64
C ARG A 263 -14.35 -5.05 -5.56
N LEU A 264 -14.49 -4.22 -6.57
CA LEU A 264 -15.52 -4.35 -7.60
C LEU A 264 -14.84 -4.47 -8.96
N SER A 265 -15.15 -5.54 -9.67
CA SER A 265 -14.71 -5.77 -11.04
C SER A 265 -15.93 -6.07 -11.92
N LEU A 266 -16.14 -5.26 -12.95
CA LEU A 266 -17.23 -5.42 -13.91
C LEU A 266 -16.66 -5.42 -15.32
N ARG A 267 -16.88 -6.51 -16.06
CA ARG A 267 -16.74 -6.59 -17.52
C ARG A 267 -18.06 -7.06 -18.10
N LEU A 268 -18.75 -6.19 -18.82
CA LEU A 268 -20.07 -6.46 -19.35
C LEU A 268 -20.06 -6.36 -20.87
N ALA A 269 -21.06 -6.96 -21.51
CA ALA A 269 -21.19 -6.97 -22.96
C ALA A 269 -21.12 -5.54 -23.53
N PRO A 270 -20.57 -5.35 -24.74
CA PRO A 270 -20.43 -4.03 -25.34
C PRO A 270 -21.76 -3.26 -25.34
N GLY A 271 -21.71 -2.01 -24.88
CA GLY A 271 -22.89 -1.14 -24.83
C GLY A 271 -23.77 -1.27 -23.57
N VAL A 272 -23.47 -2.19 -22.65
CA VAL A 272 -24.16 -2.29 -21.35
C VAL A 272 -23.64 -1.23 -20.38
N LEU A 273 -22.33 -1.21 -20.14
CA LEU A 273 -21.69 -0.25 -19.25
C LEU A 273 -21.15 0.93 -20.05
N THR A 274 -22.03 1.87 -20.40
CA THR A 274 -21.67 3.10 -21.13
C THR A 274 -21.48 4.31 -20.20
N SER A 275 -22.16 4.31 -19.06
CA SER A 275 -21.98 5.30 -18.00
C SER A 275 -22.26 4.67 -16.64
N ILE A 276 -21.77 5.32 -15.59
CA ILE A 276 -22.05 4.97 -14.20
C ILE A 276 -22.76 6.14 -13.56
N ASP A 277 -23.86 5.84 -12.87
CA ASP A 277 -24.53 6.83 -12.02
C ASP A 277 -23.63 7.15 -10.81
N GLY A 278 -23.12 8.39 -10.78
CA GLY A 278 -22.24 8.86 -9.74
C GLY A 278 -22.87 8.83 -8.35
N SER A 279 -24.17 9.11 -8.25
CA SER A 279 -24.89 9.07 -6.97
C SER A 279 -24.88 7.66 -6.38
N MET A 280 -25.02 6.65 -7.24
CA MET A 280 -24.97 5.24 -6.85
C MET A 280 -23.54 4.80 -6.50
N LEU A 281 -22.56 5.12 -7.35
CA LEU A 281 -21.15 4.77 -7.11
C LEU A 281 -20.63 5.34 -5.78
N SER A 282 -21.03 6.58 -5.44
CA SER A 282 -20.59 7.26 -4.21
C SER A 282 -20.99 6.56 -2.91
N ARG A 283 -21.98 5.67 -2.96
CA ARG A 283 -22.44 4.89 -1.80
C ARG A 283 -21.43 3.82 -1.39
N MET A 284 -20.57 3.37 -2.32
CA MET A 284 -19.54 2.35 -2.07
C MET A 284 -18.29 2.93 -1.39
N ARG A 285 -18.46 3.69 -0.29
CA ARG A 285 -17.38 4.45 0.39
C ARG A 285 -16.19 3.62 0.90
N LYS A 286 -16.31 2.28 0.97
CA LYS A 286 -15.23 1.35 1.35
C LYS A 286 -14.47 0.76 0.16
N LEU A 287 -14.81 1.14 -1.06
CA LEU A 287 -14.18 0.62 -2.25
C LEU A 287 -12.70 1.02 -2.29
N GLN A 288 -11.84 0.03 -2.47
CA GLN A 288 -10.40 0.14 -2.58
C GLN A 288 -9.90 -0.22 -3.98
N THR A 289 -10.62 -1.11 -4.66
CA THR A 289 -10.30 -1.51 -6.03
C THR A 289 -11.54 -1.45 -6.89
N LEU A 290 -11.47 -0.69 -7.98
CA LEU A 290 -12.49 -0.58 -9.00
C LEU A 290 -11.89 -0.94 -10.36
N ILE A 291 -12.36 -2.03 -10.94
CA ILE A 291 -11.93 -2.52 -12.25
C ILE A 291 -13.13 -2.50 -13.20
N LEU A 292 -13.06 -1.64 -14.19
CA LEU A 292 -14.08 -1.43 -15.22
C LEU A 292 -13.45 -1.49 -16.62
N SER A 293 -12.30 -2.15 -16.73
CA SER A 293 -11.63 -2.36 -18.01
C SER A 293 -12.47 -3.20 -18.97
N ASP A 294 -12.28 -3.01 -20.27
CA ASP A 294 -13.01 -3.74 -21.34
C ASP A 294 -14.52 -3.46 -21.36
N ASN A 295 -14.92 -2.19 -21.25
CA ASN A 295 -16.32 -1.76 -21.38
C ASN A 295 -16.44 -0.62 -22.41
N ALA A 296 -17.60 0.04 -22.47
CA ALA A 296 -17.88 1.13 -23.41
C ALA A 296 -18.10 2.47 -22.67
N LEU A 297 -17.41 2.68 -21.54
CA LEU A 297 -17.59 3.87 -20.72
C LEU A 297 -17.14 5.12 -21.49
N THR A 298 -18.05 6.09 -21.65
CA THR A 298 -17.74 7.37 -22.29
C THR A 298 -17.24 8.42 -21.30
N SER A 299 -17.60 8.27 -20.02
CA SER A 299 -17.16 9.14 -18.93
C SER A 299 -17.18 8.40 -17.59
N LEU A 300 -16.41 8.93 -16.63
CA LEU A 300 -16.53 8.58 -15.21
C LEU A 300 -17.26 9.72 -14.47
N PRO A 301 -18.09 9.42 -13.47
CA PRO A 301 -18.80 10.44 -12.70
C PRO A 301 -17.87 11.24 -11.79
N GLU A 302 -18.19 12.52 -11.53
CA GLU A 302 -17.45 13.38 -10.59
C GLU A 302 -17.57 12.91 -9.12
N GLU A 303 -18.54 12.07 -8.84
CA GLU A 303 -18.70 11.46 -7.54
C GLU A 303 -17.62 10.41 -7.22
N ILE A 304 -16.80 10.01 -8.20
CA ILE A 304 -15.65 9.12 -7.94
C ILE A 304 -14.70 9.70 -6.88
N GLY A 305 -14.59 11.04 -6.81
CA GLY A 305 -13.80 11.73 -5.79
C GLY A 305 -14.31 11.54 -4.35
N LYS A 306 -15.55 11.04 -4.15
CA LYS A 306 -16.05 10.64 -2.83
C LYS A 306 -15.42 9.31 -2.35
N LEU A 307 -14.82 8.51 -3.24
CA LEU A 307 -14.16 7.25 -2.93
C LEU A 307 -12.73 7.46 -2.39
N ARG A 308 -12.61 8.10 -1.23
CA ARG A 308 -11.31 8.46 -0.62
C ARG A 308 -10.42 7.28 -0.23
N GLN A 309 -10.95 6.05 -0.23
CA GLN A 309 -10.19 4.81 0.06
C GLN A 309 -9.73 4.07 -1.20
N LEU A 310 -10.05 4.58 -2.39
CA LEU A 310 -9.71 3.95 -3.65
C LEU A 310 -8.19 3.94 -3.84
N LYS A 311 -7.63 2.75 -4.02
CA LYS A 311 -6.20 2.48 -4.23
C LYS A 311 -5.89 2.06 -5.66
N VAL A 312 -6.82 1.34 -6.29
CA VAL A 312 -6.65 0.81 -7.64
C VAL A 312 -7.86 1.20 -8.47
N LEU A 313 -7.61 1.89 -9.57
CA LEU A 313 -8.60 2.22 -10.59
C LEU A 313 -8.12 1.71 -11.94
N GLU A 314 -8.82 0.74 -12.49
CA GLU A 314 -8.56 0.22 -13.84
C GLU A 314 -9.79 0.50 -14.71
N VAL A 315 -9.60 1.31 -15.74
CA VAL A 315 -10.63 1.72 -16.71
C VAL A 315 -10.10 1.57 -18.13
N ALA A 316 -9.18 0.62 -18.34
CA ALA A 316 -8.50 0.43 -19.60
C ALA A 316 -9.46 -0.09 -20.68
N ARG A 317 -9.22 0.25 -21.95
CA ARG A 317 -10.03 -0.17 -23.11
C ARG A 317 -11.50 0.23 -22.92
N ASN A 318 -11.72 1.53 -22.82
CA ASN A 318 -13.02 2.20 -22.78
C ASN A 318 -13.03 3.37 -23.78
N GLU A 319 -14.05 4.24 -23.73
CA GLU A 319 -14.20 5.40 -24.62
C GLU A 319 -14.07 6.73 -23.87
N LEU A 320 -13.32 6.75 -22.75
CA LEU A 320 -13.21 7.92 -21.89
C LEU A 320 -12.53 9.08 -22.63
N ALA A 321 -13.23 10.19 -22.80
CA ALA A 321 -12.66 11.41 -23.37
C ALA A 321 -11.78 12.19 -22.37
N ALA A 322 -12.09 12.09 -21.08
CA ALA A 322 -11.36 12.74 -20.00
C ALA A 322 -11.55 11.98 -18.67
N LEU A 323 -10.65 12.23 -17.73
CA LEU A 323 -10.82 11.84 -16.33
C LEU A 323 -11.57 12.96 -15.59
N PRO A 324 -12.41 12.66 -14.59
CA PRO A 324 -13.17 13.66 -13.85
C PRO A 324 -12.24 14.45 -12.91
N ALA A 325 -12.44 15.76 -12.78
CA ALA A 325 -11.53 16.64 -12.02
C ALA A 325 -11.45 16.25 -10.53
N SER A 326 -12.55 15.71 -10.00
CA SER A 326 -12.64 15.14 -8.66
C SER A 326 -11.74 13.92 -8.40
N LEU A 327 -11.16 13.30 -9.42
CA LEU A 327 -10.24 12.17 -9.26
C LEU A 327 -9.04 12.56 -8.37
N SER A 328 -8.59 13.81 -8.44
CA SER A 328 -7.60 14.42 -7.54
C SER A 328 -7.89 14.24 -6.04
N LYS A 329 -9.16 14.05 -5.66
CA LYS A 329 -9.58 13.81 -4.26
C LYS A 329 -9.34 12.37 -3.78
N CYS A 330 -9.09 11.43 -4.69
CA CYS A 330 -8.74 10.05 -4.37
C CYS A 330 -7.26 9.95 -3.97
N THR A 331 -6.85 10.64 -2.91
CA THR A 331 -5.45 10.77 -2.49
C THR A 331 -4.79 9.46 -2.04
N ALA A 332 -5.55 8.38 -1.89
CA ALA A 332 -5.05 7.04 -1.61
C ALA A 332 -4.75 6.21 -2.88
N LEU A 333 -4.94 6.76 -4.08
CA LEU A 333 -4.79 6.05 -5.35
C LEU A 333 -3.31 5.72 -5.61
N GLU A 334 -3.01 4.43 -5.70
CA GLU A 334 -1.67 3.88 -5.88
C GLU A 334 -1.47 3.38 -7.33
N VAL A 335 -2.54 2.90 -7.97
CA VAL A 335 -2.51 2.35 -9.33
C VAL A 335 -3.64 2.94 -10.15
N LEU A 336 -3.28 3.54 -11.29
CA LEU A 336 -4.22 3.98 -12.31
C LEU A 336 -3.84 3.36 -13.66
N ASP A 337 -4.76 2.56 -14.21
CA ASP A 337 -4.70 2.14 -15.61
C ASP A 337 -5.89 2.69 -16.39
N ALA A 338 -5.62 3.67 -17.25
CA ALA A 338 -6.58 4.25 -18.18
C ALA A 338 -6.13 4.09 -19.63
N SER A 339 -5.37 3.03 -19.92
CA SER A 339 -4.87 2.74 -21.27
C SER A 339 -6.00 2.43 -22.26
N GLY A 340 -5.86 2.74 -23.54
CA GLY A 340 -6.88 2.44 -24.56
C GLY A 340 -8.14 3.27 -24.37
N ASN A 341 -7.98 4.58 -24.21
CA ASN A 341 -9.07 5.55 -24.08
C ASN A 341 -8.82 6.74 -25.04
N GLN A 342 -9.51 7.85 -24.85
CA GLN A 342 -9.39 9.06 -25.67
C GLN A 342 -8.89 10.27 -24.87
N ILE A 343 -8.17 10.02 -23.76
CA ILE A 343 -7.74 11.06 -22.81
C ILE A 343 -6.66 11.93 -23.44
N SER A 344 -6.82 13.26 -23.31
CA SER A 344 -5.84 14.26 -23.74
C SER A 344 -5.36 15.19 -22.62
N ASP A 345 -6.07 15.26 -21.49
CA ASP A 345 -5.77 16.13 -20.35
C ASP A 345 -5.44 15.29 -19.10
N LEU A 346 -4.35 15.65 -18.42
CA LEU A 346 -3.85 14.99 -17.21
C LEU A 346 -4.01 15.83 -15.94
N SER A 347 -4.57 17.05 -16.04
CA SER A 347 -4.86 17.92 -14.89
C SER A 347 -5.63 17.22 -13.75
N PRO A 348 -6.57 16.28 -14.02
CA PRO A 348 -7.26 15.52 -12.97
C PRO A 348 -6.37 14.62 -12.10
N LEU A 349 -5.10 14.41 -12.48
CA LEU A 349 -4.12 13.62 -11.72
C LEU A 349 -3.32 14.46 -10.71
N GLU A 350 -3.50 15.78 -10.71
CA GLU A 350 -2.86 16.69 -9.75
C GLU A 350 -3.22 16.29 -8.31
N GLY A 351 -2.22 16.27 -7.43
CA GLY A 351 -2.38 15.90 -6.01
C GLY A 351 -2.44 14.40 -5.71
N LEU A 352 -2.32 13.51 -6.70
CA LEU A 352 -2.29 12.05 -6.50
C LEU A 352 -0.88 11.55 -6.09
N GLU A 353 -0.36 12.08 -4.99
CA GLU A 353 0.99 11.80 -4.46
C GLU A 353 1.26 10.32 -4.12
N ALA A 354 0.20 9.52 -3.93
CA ALA A 354 0.30 8.10 -3.62
C ALA A 354 0.56 7.20 -4.84
N LEU A 355 0.46 7.74 -6.07
CA LEU A 355 0.61 6.96 -7.29
C LEU A 355 1.98 6.29 -7.40
N THR A 356 1.93 5.00 -7.71
CA THR A 356 3.08 4.12 -7.92
C THR A 356 3.13 3.59 -9.36
N ILE A 357 1.96 3.38 -9.97
CA ILE A 357 1.81 2.87 -11.33
C ILE A 357 0.82 3.75 -12.08
N LEU A 358 1.27 4.34 -13.19
CA LEU A 358 0.45 5.14 -14.09
C LEU A 358 0.55 4.60 -15.52
N LYS A 359 -0.55 4.03 -16.01
CA LYS A 359 -0.68 3.50 -17.37
C LYS A 359 -1.71 4.30 -18.15
N LEU A 360 -1.24 4.95 -19.21
CA LEU A 360 -2.00 5.84 -20.09
C LEU A 360 -1.72 5.53 -21.56
N SER A 361 -1.31 4.29 -21.87
CA SER A 361 -0.96 3.91 -23.24
C SER A 361 -2.18 3.96 -24.16
N GLN A 362 -2.02 4.18 -25.47
CA GLN A 362 -3.14 4.24 -26.42
C GLN A 362 -4.19 5.31 -26.03
N ASN A 363 -3.75 6.55 -25.89
CA ASN A 363 -4.59 7.72 -25.62
C ASN A 363 -4.29 8.84 -26.65
N LYS A 364 -4.74 10.07 -26.38
CA LYS A 364 -4.53 11.25 -27.24
C LYS A 364 -3.65 12.31 -26.57
N LEU A 365 -2.69 11.89 -25.76
CA LEU A 365 -1.79 12.79 -25.05
C LEU A 365 -0.79 13.42 -26.03
N THR A 366 -0.70 14.75 -26.05
CA THR A 366 0.29 15.50 -26.85
C THR A 366 1.47 15.99 -26.01
N ALA A 367 1.30 16.09 -24.70
CA ALA A 367 2.32 16.48 -23.73
C ALA A 367 2.12 15.69 -22.42
N LEU A 368 3.16 15.64 -21.59
CA LEU A 368 3.11 15.08 -20.24
C LEU A 368 3.04 16.22 -19.21
N GLU A 369 1.86 16.82 -19.09
CA GLU A 369 1.58 17.86 -18.09
C GLU A 369 1.23 17.20 -16.75
N LEU A 370 2.27 16.75 -16.04
CA LEU A 370 2.16 16.13 -14.72
C LEU A 370 2.92 16.94 -13.67
N ASP A 371 2.47 16.86 -12.43
CA ASP A 371 3.19 17.38 -11.28
C ASP A 371 4.30 16.40 -10.84
N PHE A 372 5.38 16.37 -11.61
CA PHE A 372 6.50 15.45 -11.42
C PHE A 372 7.20 15.60 -10.05
N ASP A 373 7.13 16.79 -9.44
CA ASP A 373 7.69 17.06 -8.11
C ASP A 373 6.94 16.29 -7.00
N ASN A 374 5.62 16.11 -7.15
CA ASN A 374 4.78 15.45 -6.17
C ASN A 374 4.65 13.93 -6.39
N LEU A 375 4.85 13.44 -7.62
CA LEU A 375 4.80 12.01 -7.98
C LEU A 375 6.05 11.21 -7.57
N THR A 376 6.60 11.48 -6.39
CA THR A 376 7.87 10.89 -5.89
C THR A 376 7.83 9.37 -5.68
N ARG A 377 6.63 8.79 -5.60
CA ARG A 377 6.40 7.34 -5.43
C ARG A 377 6.23 6.59 -6.75
N LEU A 378 6.16 7.30 -7.88
CA LEU A 378 5.93 6.68 -9.17
C LEU A 378 7.10 5.77 -9.55
N HIS A 379 6.79 4.51 -9.81
CA HIS A 379 7.72 3.47 -10.24
C HIS A 379 7.54 3.17 -11.73
N ASP A 380 6.29 3.11 -12.19
CA ASP A 380 5.98 2.71 -13.56
C ASP A 380 5.18 3.80 -14.26
N LEU A 381 5.74 4.33 -15.35
CA LEU A 381 5.09 5.30 -16.23
C LEU A 381 5.02 4.73 -17.64
N VAL A 382 3.80 4.38 -18.07
CA VAL A 382 3.56 3.74 -19.37
C VAL A 382 2.63 4.61 -20.21
N VAL A 383 3.20 5.33 -21.17
CA VAL A 383 2.51 6.31 -22.04
C VAL A 383 2.71 6.00 -23.53
N SER A 384 2.92 4.73 -23.85
CA SER A 384 3.19 4.28 -25.23
C SER A 384 1.97 4.45 -26.13
N HIS A 385 2.16 4.61 -27.44
CA HIS A 385 1.07 4.84 -28.40
C HIS A 385 0.23 6.09 -28.08
N ASN A 386 0.89 7.24 -27.93
CA ASN A 386 0.25 8.55 -27.78
C ASN A 386 0.75 9.50 -28.90
N GLN A 387 0.51 10.80 -28.75
CA GLN A 387 1.01 11.85 -29.66
C GLN A 387 2.01 12.78 -28.96
N ILE A 388 2.74 12.29 -27.95
CA ILE A 388 3.63 13.11 -27.12
C ILE A 388 4.76 13.67 -27.99
N GLU A 389 4.89 15.00 -28.06
CA GLU A 389 5.86 15.68 -28.92
C GLU A 389 7.25 15.82 -28.28
N GLU A 390 7.29 15.96 -26.96
CA GLU A 390 8.52 16.12 -26.19
C GLU A 390 8.41 15.47 -24.81
N LEU A 391 9.56 15.03 -24.28
CA LEU A 391 9.67 14.64 -22.89
C LEU A 391 10.14 15.86 -22.07
N PRO A 392 9.39 16.28 -21.03
CA PRO A 392 9.77 17.41 -20.18
C PRO A 392 11.06 17.10 -19.39
N GLU A 393 11.87 18.12 -19.09
CA GLU A 393 13.08 17.95 -18.29
C GLU A 393 12.75 17.54 -16.83
N GLU A 394 11.57 17.97 -16.37
CA GLU A 394 10.96 17.70 -15.07
C GLU A 394 10.73 16.21 -14.82
N ILE A 395 10.67 15.37 -15.87
CA ILE A 395 10.58 13.90 -15.69
C ILE A 395 11.74 13.35 -14.85
N ALA A 396 12.87 14.05 -14.80
CA ALA A 396 14.03 13.72 -13.97
C ALA A 396 13.74 13.76 -12.45
N GLN A 397 12.68 14.47 -12.02
CA GLN A 397 12.24 14.55 -10.62
C GLN A 397 11.68 13.21 -10.11
N LEU A 398 11.26 12.31 -11.01
CA LEU A 398 10.78 10.96 -10.70
C LEU A 398 11.92 10.02 -10.29
N THR A 399 12.64 10.35 -9.22
CA THR A 399 13.83 9.60 -8.76
C THR A 399 13.52 8.14 -8.35
N GLY A 400 12.25 7.81 -8.14
CA GLY A 400 11.73 6.47 -7.87
C GLY A 400 11.46 5.61 -9.11
N LEU A 401 11.49 6.18 -10.31
CA LEU A 401 11.05 5.53 -11.54
C LEU A 401 11.94 4.34 -11.90
N MET A 402 11.30 3.21 -12.17
CA MET A 402 11.90 1.94 -12.57
C MET A 402 11.57 1.64 -14.03
N GLU A 403 10.35 1.93 -14.47
CA GLU A 403 9.89 1.66 -15.83
C GLU A 403 9.37 2.93 -16.50
N LEU A 404 9.94 3.26 -17.65
CA LEU A 404 9.46 4.32 -18.53
C LEU A 404 9.26 3.75 -19.94
N MET A 405 8.00 3.65 -20.36
CA MET A 405 7.63 3.18 -21.69
C MET A 405 6.86 4.28 -22.42
N ALA A 406 7.49 4.91 -23.42
CA ALA A 406 6.87 5.92 -24.28
C ALA A 406 7.13 5.63 -25.76
N GLU A 407 7.07 4.34 -26.13
CA GLU A 407 7.16 3.90 -27.52
C GLU A 407 6.01 4.47 -28.37
N ASN A 408 6.20 4.58 -29.69
CA ASN A 408 5.17 5.03 -30.63
C ASN A 408 4.55 6.38 -30.23
N ASN A 409 5.40 7.40 -30.08
CA ASN A 409 5.03 8.80 -29.85
C ASN A 409 5.66 9.71 -30.93
N GLN A 410 5.60 11.02 -30.74
CA GLN A 410 6.19 12.03 -31.64
C GLN A 410 7.46 12.68 -31.05
N ILE A 411 8.14 12.00 -30.12
CA ILE A 411 9.29 12.54 -29.40
C ILE A 411 10.48 12.72 -30.35
N THR A 412 10.94 13.95 -30.52
CA THR A 412 12.05 14.26 -31.43
C THR A 412 13.42 14.33 -30.75
N GLU A 413 13.45 14.66 -29.46
CA GLU A 413 14.66 14.84 -28.66
C GLU A 413 14.42 14.32 -27.24
N ILE A 414 15.49 13.90 -26.56
CA ILE A 414 15.42 13.40 -25.18
C ILE A 414 16.19 14.41 -24.29
N PRO A 415 15.58 14.96 -23.23
CA PRO A 415 16.26 15.90 -22.35
C PRO A 415 17.45 15.21 -21.65
N PRO A 416 18.62 15.85 -21.56
CA PRO A 416 19.78 15.24 -20.90
C PRO A 416 19.57 14.97 -19.41
N GLU A 417 18.63 15.68 -18.78
CA GLU A 417 18.19 15.52 -17.39
C GLU A 417 17.63 14.12 -17.12
N ILE A 418 17.11 13.43 -18.15
CA ILE A 418 16.66 12.02 -18.02
C ILE A 418 17.77 11.12 -17.48
N SER A 419 19.04 11.50 -17.68
CA SER A 419 20.20 10.78 -17.15
C SER A 419 20.28 10.76 -15.61
N GLN A 420 19.46 11.56 -14.92
CA GLN A 420 19.34 11.56 -13.47
C GLN A 420 18.49 10.40 -12.94
N LEU A 421 17.68 9.76 -13.79
CA LEU A 421 16.86 8.60 -13.45
C LEU A 421 17.71 7.34 -13.30
N LYS A 422 18.37 7.20 -12.15
CA LYS A 422 19.34 6.12 -11.88
C LYS A 422 18.69 4.74 -11.73
N LYS A 423 17.44 4.70 -11.24
CA LYS A 423 16.71 3.46 -10.93
C LYS A 423 16.00 2.83 -12.12
N VAL A 424 15.87 3.55 -13.24
CA VAL A 424 15.17 3.05 -14.43
C VAL A 424 15.88 1.81 -14.97
N THR A 425 15.18 0.68 -14.94
CA THR A 425 15.61 -0.61 -15.48
C THR A 425 15.05 -0.82 -16.88
N VAL A 426 13.79 -0.43 -17.09
CA VAL A 426 13.10 -0.55 -18.37
C VAL A 426 12.90 0.83 -18.96
N PHE A 427 13.53 1.09 -20.10
CA PHE A 427 13.46 2.37 -20.80
C PHE A 427 13.19 2.11 -22.27
N LYS A 428 11.97 2.40 -22.73
CA LYS A 428 11.55 2.13 -24.10
C LYS A 428 11.02 3.39 -24.76
N LEU A 429 11.68 3.81 -25.84
CA LEU A 429 11.34 4.99 -26.66
C LEU A 429 11.32 4.66 -28.15
N ASP A 430 11.14 3.38 -28.49
CA ASP A 430 11.12 2.93 -29.88
C ASP A 430 9.99 3.58 -30.67
N GLN A 431 10.14 3.57 -31.99
CA GLN A 431 9.17 4.15 -32.91
C GLN A 431 8.84 5.63 -32.65
N ASN A 432 9.82 6.40 -32.14
CA ASN A 432 9.77 7.86 -32.07
C ASN A 432 10.65 8.50 -33.18
N PRO A 433 10.28 9.68 -33.69
CA PRO A 433 11.05 10.43 -34.69
C PRO A 433 12.29 11.14 -34.10
N ILE A 434 13.09 10.42 -33.32
CA ILE A 434 14.29 10.96 -32.67
C ILE A 434 15.30 11.44 -33.72
N LYS A 435 15.67 12.72 -33.65
CA LYS A 435 16.55 13.37 -34.65
C LYS A 435 17.98 12.86 -34.60
N ASP A 436 18.54 12.63 -33.41
CA ASP A 436 19.90 12.13 -33.26
C ASP A 436 19.95 10.63 -33.62
N PRO A 437 20.59 10.23 -34.73
CA PRO A 437 20.62 8.84 -35.18
C PRO A 437 21.33 7.91 -34.19
N ARG A 438 22.26 8.44 -33.39
CA ARG A 438 22.96 7.67 -32.36
C ARG A 438 22.04 7.40 -31.19
N VAL A 439 21.34 8.42 -30.69
CA VAL A 439 20.33 8.25 -29.62
C VAL A 439 19.25 7.27 -30.08
N LYS A 440 18.76 7.41 -31.31
CA LYS A 440 17.76 6.50 -31.89
C LYS A 440 18.22 5.04 -31.87
N ARG A 441 19.46 4.76 -32.30
CA ARG A 441 20.03 3.39 -32.26
C ARG A 441 20.18 2.85 -30.84
N MET A 442 20.52 3.71 -29.89
CA MET A 442 20.70 3.32 -28.49
C MET A 442 19.38 3.12 -27.75
N CYS A 443 18.31 3.78 -28.17
CA CYS A 443 16.97 3.51 -27.64
C CYS A 443 16.43 2.16 -28.11
N ALA A 444 16.74 1.77 -29.36
CA ALA A 444 16.33 0.49 -29.94
C ALA A 444 17.17 -0.72 -29.53
N ALA A 445 18.20 -0.51 -28.70
CA ALA A 445 19.06 -1.57 -28.20
C ALA A 445 18.86 -1.69 -26.68
N ASP A 446 18.22 -2.77 -26.23
CA ASP A 446 17.83 -3.01 -24.84
C ASP A 446 18.98 -2.85 -23.82
N ASN A 447 20.23 -3.08 -24.24
CA ASN A 447 21.42 -3.01 -23.37
C ASN A 447 22.21 -1.69 -23.41
N SER A 448 21.75 -0.66 -24.14
CA SER A 448 22.53 0.58 -24.35
C SER A 448 22.23 1.71 -23.35
N ARG A 449 21.40 1.51 -22.32
CA ARG A 449 21.02 2.56 -21.35
C ARG A 449 22.21 3.30 -20.71
N LYS A 450 23.20 2.56 -20.19
CA LYS A 450 24.37 3.17 -19.52
C LYS A 450 25.18 4.06 -20.48
N GLU A 451 25.28 3.63 -21.73
CA GLU A 451 25.95 4.42 -22.76
C GLU A 451 25.12 5.64 -23.14
N LEU A 452 23.78 5.51 -23.21
CA LEU A 452 22.87 6.58 -23.54
C LEU A 452 22.96 7.69 -22.49
N TRP A 453 22.97 7.32 -21.20
CA TRP A 453 23.16 8.27 -20.10
C TRP A 453 24.48 9.02 -20.21
N LYS A 454 25.59 8.31 -20.47
CA LYS A 454 26.91 8.94 -20.68
C LYS A 454 26.93 9.88 -21.88
N TYR A 455 26.25 9.51 -22.97
CA TYR A 455 26.17 10.32 -24.19
C TYR A 455 25.39 11.61 -23.95
N LEU A 456 24.21 11.52 -23.32
CA LEU A 456 23.35 12.66 -22.99
C LEU A 456 24.04 13.61 -22.00
N GLN A 457 24.73 13.10 -20.97
CA GLN A 457 25.50 13.93 -20.04
C GLN A 457 26.63 14.70 -20.73
N LYS A 458 27.31 14.06 -21.69
CA LYS A 458 28.37 14.70 -22.47
C LYS A 458 27.83 15.77 -23.43
N GLN A 459 26.59 15.61 -23.91
CA GLN A 459 25.90 16.62 -24.71
C GLN A 459 25.56 17.85 -23.85
N ALA A 460 24.99 17.66 -22.66
CA ALA A 460 24.71 18.75 -21.72
C ALA A 460 25.97 19.56 -21.33
N GLY A 461 27.07 18.86 -21.03
CA GLY A 461 28.36 19.50 -20.68
C GLY A 461 28.99 20.34 -21.81
N LYS A 462 28.61 20.10 -23.07
CA LYS A 462 29.07 20.90 -24.23
C LYS A 462 28.19 22.12 -24.52
N GLY A 463 26.95 22.15 -24.03
CA GLY A 463 25.98 23.22 -24.22
C GLY A 463 26.15 24.45 -23.31
N GLY A 464 26.95 24.34 -22.24
CA GLY A 464 27.18 25.43 -21.26
C GLY A 464 27.95 26.65 -21.77
N LYS A 465 28.51 26.62 -23.00
CA LYS A 465 28.99 27.83 -23.68
C LYS A 465 27.85 28.43 -24.52
N LYS A 466 26.92 29.14 -23.87
CA LYS A 466 26.10 30.14 -24.56
C LYS A 466 27.04 31.07 -25.33
N LYS A 467 27.06 30.91 -26.66
CA LYS A 467 27.69 31.86 -27.58
C LYS A 467 27.04 33.22 -27.32
N GLY A 468 27.76 34.11 -26.63
CA GLY A 468 27.49 35.54 -26.66
C GLY A 468 27.59 36.00 -28.10
N GLY A 469 26.45 36.06 -28.78
CA GLY A 469 26.33 36.58 -30.13
C GLY A 469 26.66 38.07 -30.13
N LYS A 470 27.93 38.40 -30.38
CA LYS A 470 28.35 39.72 -30.82
C LYS A 470 27.64 40.00 -32.15
N LYS A 471 26.54 40.75 -32.10
CA LYS A 471 25.97 41.43 -33.28
C LYS A 471 27.05 42.34 -33.85
N LYS A 472 27.66 41.94 -34.98
CA LYS A 472 28.33 42.86 -35.91
C LYS A 472 27.28 43.28 -36.94
N GLY A 473 27.07 44.59 -37.06
CA GLY A 473 26.36 45.16 -38.20
C GLY A 473 25.83 46.56 -37.89
N GLY A 474 26.40 47.59 -38.51
CA GLY A 474 25.76 48.89 -38.60
C GLY A 474 26.67 50.09 -38.34
N LYS A 475 27.58 50.35 -39.28
CA LYS A 475 28.35 51.59 -39.40
C LYS A 475 27.39 52.76 -39.70
N LYS A 476 27.29 53.75 -38.82
CA LYS A 476 26.79 55.09 -39.16
C LYS A 476 27.61 56.15 -38.43
N LYS A 477 28.15 57.07 -39.23
CA LYS A 477 28.89 58.27 -38.84
C LYS A 477 28.06 59.15 -37.92
N ASN A 478 28.70 59.83 -36.97
CA ASN A 478 28.87 61.29 -37.02
C ASN A 478 29.77 61.75 -35.85
N ASP A 479 30.36 62.92 -36.11
CA ASP A 479 31.37 63.64 -35.36
C ASP A 479 30.95 64.03 -33.93
N ASP A 480 31.93 64.13 -33.02
CA ASP A 480 32.31 65.38 -32.32
C ASP A 480 33.20 65.11 -31.09
N GLY A 481 34.33 65.83 -31.06
CA GLY A 481 34.86 66.56 -29.90
C GLY A 481 35.46 65.81 -28.70
N ASP A 482 36.77 66.06 -28.49
CA ASP A 482 37.37 66.52 -27.22
C ASP A 482 37.43 65.51 -26.04
N ASP A 483 38.47 65.37 -25.21
CA ASP A 483 39.76 66.02 -24.99
C ASP A 483 40.57 65.14 -24.00
N ALA A 484 41.90 65.27 -24.01
CA ALA A 484 42.86 65.04 -22.90
C ALA A 484 42.92 63.66 -22.20
N SER A 485 44.04 63.10 -21.74
CA SER A 485 45.48 63.43 -21.68
C SER A 485 46.16 62.14 -21.18
N GLU A 486 47.22 61.65 -21.83
CA GLU A 486 48.62 61.74 -21.35
C GLU A 486 48.83 61.22 -19.92
N ALA A 487 49.41 60.02 -19.72
CA ALA A 487 50.80 59.78 -19.29
C ALA A 487 50.77 58.40 -18.55
N THR A 488 51.75 57.51 -18.47
CA THR A 488 53.18 57.43 -18.82
C THR A 488 53.62 55.95 -18.64
N LYS A 489 54.59 55.55 -19.48
CA LYS A 489 55.56 54.41 -19.47
C LYS A 489 56.06 53.87 -18.08
N PRO A 490 56.94 52.84 -18.00
CA PRO A 490 57.27 51.66 -18.84
C PRO A 490 57.50 50.35 -17.99
N PRO A 491 58.00 49.22 -18.56
CA PRO A 491 57.90 47.85 -17.98
C PRO A 491 59.23 47.21 -17.50
N LYS A 492 59.14 45.94 -17.05
CA LYS A 492 60.14 44.82 -16.92
C LYS A 492 60.46 44.37 -15.46
N PRO A 493 61.10 43.20 -15.22
CA PRO A 493 60.88 41.82 -15.73
C PRO A 493 61.01 40.78 -14.55
N PRO A 494 61.14 39.44 -14.78
CA PRO A 494 60.78 38.38 -13.82
C PRO A 494 61.98 37.78 -13.05
N LYS A 495 61.69 37.10 -11.93
CA LYS A 495 62.46 36.02 -11.26
C LYS A 495 61.46 35.25 -10.38
N GLY A 496 61.47 33.94 -10.16
CA GLY A 496 62.47 32.89 -10.35
C GLY A 496 62.45 31.97 -9.12
N GLY A 497 62.68 30.66 -9.32
CA GLY A 497 63.11 29.69 -8.29
C GLY A 497 61.98 28.87 -7.66
N ARG A 498 61.95 27.54 -7.89
CA ARG A 498 62.63 26.44 -7.12
C ARG A 498 61.64 25.82 -6.13
N ALA A 499 61.58 24.53 -5.82
CA ALA A 499 62.22 23.26 -6.21
C ALA A 499 61.32 22.14 -5.58
N ALA A 500 61.04 21.02 -6.27
CA ALA A 500 61.63 19.67 -6.09
C ALA A 500 61.21 18.89 -4.82
N ALA A 501 60.63 17.71 -5.04
CA ALA A 501 60.84 16.40 -4.35
C ALA A 501 59.74 15.43 -4.89
N ASP A 502 60.06 14.48 -5.76
CA ASP A 502 60.59 13.10 -5.51
C ASP A 502 59.38 12.13 -5.38
N ASP A 503 59.14 11.23 -6.35
CA ASP A 503 59.62 9.81 -6.44
C ASP A 503 58.66 8.90 -5.63
N ASP A 504 58.18 7.71 -6.02
CA ASP A 504 58.48 6.72 -7.07
C ASP A 504 57.29 5.73 -7.20
N ASP A 505 57.20 5.07 -8.37
CA ASP A 505 56.93 3.64 -8.67
C ASP A 505 55.69 2.93 -8.07
N ASP A 506 54.76 2.43 -8.88
CA ASP A 506 54.71 1.15 -9.63
C ASP A 506 53.87 0.11 -8.87
N ASP A 507 52.88 -0.45 -9.55
CA ASP A 507 52.52 -1.88 -9.48
C ASP A 507 51.39 -2.14 -10.49
N ASP A 508 51.80 -2.76 -11.60
CA ASP A 508 50.98 -3.60 -12.46
C ASP A 508 50.39 -4.75 -11.64
N ASP A 509 49.13 -5.12 -11.91
CA ASP A 509 48.75 -6.53 -11.85
C ASP A 509 47.57 -6.79 -12.81
N ASP A 510 47.89 -7.64 -13.77
CA ASP A 510 47.13 -8.19 -14.87
C ASP A 510 46.74 -9.61 -14.46
N GLU A 511 45.45 -9.93 -14.33
CA GLU A 511 44.97 -11.32 -14.42
C GLU A 511 43.63 -11.38 -15.15
N GLY A 512 43.65 -12.05 -16.30
CA GLY A 512 42.48 -12.53 -17.04
C GLY A 512 42.14 -13.98 -16.72
N PHE A 513 41.26 -14.55 -17.58
CA PHE A 513 40.59 -15.88 -17.56
C PHE A 513 39.28 -15.91 -16.73
N GLU A 514 38.13 -16.42 -17.19
CA GLU A 514 37.81 -17.36 -18.27
C GLU A 514 36.40 -17.14 -18.82
N SER A 515 36.22 -17.54 -20.07
CA SER A 515 34.97 -17.70 -20.82
C SER A 515 34.19 -18.96 -20.42
N ASP A 516 32.92 -18.94 -20.83
CA ASP A 516 31.98 -20.05 -21.04
C ASP A 516 30.92 -20.26 -19.95
N ASP A 517 29.68 -19.87 -20.29
CA ASP A 517 28.58 -20.83 -20.37
C ASP A 517 27.48 -20.31 -21.30
N SER A 518 27.38 -20.99 -22.43
CA SER A 518 26.28 -20.92 -23.39
C SER A 518 25.02 -21.55 -22.81
N PHE A 519 23.86 -20.88 -22.91
CA PHE A 519 22.59 -21.59 -23.01
C PHE A 519 21.76 -20.98 -24.15
N ASP A 520 21.63 -21.80 -25.20
CA ASP A 520 20.74 -21.62 -26.34
C ASP A 520 19.28 -21.51 -25.88
N ILE A 521 18.59 -20.53 -26.47
CA ILE A 521 17.14 -20.44 -26.52
C ILE A 521 16.70 -21.18 -27.79
N THR A 522 15.95 -22.27 -27.65
CA THR A 522 15.23 -22.87 -28.77
C THR A 522 13.96 -22.07 -29.05
N MET A 523 13.83 -21.59 -30.29
CA MET A 523 12.62 -21.02 -30.89
C MET A 523 11.53 -22.10 -31.04
N GLU A 524 10.70 -22.31 -30.02
CA GLU A 524 9.43 -23.03 -30.22
C GLU A 524 8.25 -22.54 -29.36
N GLU A 525 8.40 -21.45 -28.60
CA GLU A 525 7.27 -20.81 -27.89
C GLU A 525 7.35 -19.29 -28.02
N LEU A 526 6.99 -18.81 -29.21
CA LEU A 526 6.61 -17.42 -29.49
C LEU A 526 5.25 -17.10 -28.86
#